data_AF-A0A2N6NA21-F1
#
_entry.id   AF-A0A2N6NA21-F1
#
_cell.length_a   1.000
_cell.length_b   1.000
_cell.length_c   1.000
_cell.angle_alpha   90.00
_cell.angle_beta   90.00
_cell.angle_gamma   90.00
#
_symmetry.space_group_name_H-M   'P 1'
#
loop_
_entity.id
_entity.type
_entity.pdbx_description
1 polymer ?
#
loop_
_entity_poly.entity_id
_entity_poly.type
_entity_poly.pdbx_seq_one_letter_code
_entity_poly.pdbx_strand_id
1 'polypeptide(L)'
;MSIKDPSRLNIALVAERRSHYLKLDYSAEECAALTHEGEIDAVAAALKSLGHHVTLVPGLPFLAEHLVTGSFENWDLAFNLAQGFNGPAREAHVPALLEAYSIPHTFSDTATMALCQDKKNTKASVVIGILPRVFSNGTRLF
;
A
#
# COMPACT_ATOMS: atom_id res chain seq x y z
N MET A 1 25.60 -11.52 -17.25
CA MET A 1 24.26 -11.16 -16.75
C MET A 1 23.78 -12.35 -15.94
N SER A 2 23.84 -12.26 -14.60
CA SER A 2 23.52 -13.41 -13.73
C SER A 2 22.01 -13.64 -13.75
N ILE A 3 21.58 -14.85 -14.09
CA ILE A 3 20.17 -15.23 -14.04
C ILE A 3 19.80 -15.29 -12.55
N LYS A 4 19.01 -14.31 -12.06
CA LYS A 4 18.45 -14.37 -10.71
C LYS A 4 17.64 -15.65 -10.59
N ASP A 5 17.90 -16.43 -9.55
CA ASP A 5 17.05 -17.56 -9.19
C ASP A 5 15.65 -17.02 -8.87
N PRO A 6 14.61 -17.37 -9.64
CA PRO A 6 13.26 -16.85 -9.44
C PRO A 6 12.64 -17.28 -8.11
N SER A 7 13.24 -18.24 -7.40
CA SER A 7 12.78 -18.66 -6.06
C SER A 7 13.19 -17.70 -4.94
N ARG A 8 14.13 -16.77 -5.18
CA ARG A 8 14.67 -15.87 -4.16
C ARG A 8 14.60 -14.40 -4.58
N LEU A 9 13.56 -13.72 -4.10
CA LEU A 9 13.33 -12.30 -4.35
C LEU A 9 13.99 -11.41 -3.29
N ASN A 10 14.36 -10.19 -3.70
CA ASN A 10 14.65 -9.08 -2.80
C ASN A 10 13.38 -8.26 -2.64
N ILE A 11 12.78 -8.33 -1.45
CA ILE A 11 11.48 -7.74 -1.16
C ILE A 11 11.67 -6.52 -0.27
N ALA A 12 11.15 -5.38 -0.71
CA ALA A 12 10.97 -4.22 0.17
C ALA A 12 9.67 -4.39 0.94
N LEU A 13 9.74 -4.51 2.27
CA LEU A 13 8.56 -4.49 3.13
C LEU A 13 8.32 -3.05 3.58
N VAL A 14 7.37 -2.37 2.96
CA VAL A 14 7.05 -0.97 3.26
C VAL A 14 5.98 -0.91 4.34
N ALA A 15 6.32 -0.41 5.52
CA ALA A 15 5.40 -0.35 6.65
C ALA A 15 5.82 0.67 7.72
N GLU A 16 4.85 1.39 8.30
CA GLU A 16 5.09 2.24 9.46
C GLU A 16 5.00 1.45 10.77
N ARG A 17 6.13 1.31 11.48
CA ARG A 17 6.11 0.78 12.85
C ARG A 17 5.66 1.86 13.81
N ARG A 18 4.59 1.61 14.57
CA ARG A 18 4.11 2.52 15.63
C ARG A 18 5.23 2.97 16.57
N SER A 19 6.04 2.04 17.07
CA SER A 19 7.16 2.35 17.97
C SER A 19 8.28 3.18 17.33
N HIS A 20 8.40 3.19 16.00
CA HIS A 20 9.33 4.06 15.29
C HIS A 20 8.80 5.49 15.25
N TYR A 21 7.54 5.68 14.86
CA TYR A 21 6.93 7.00 14.73
C TYR A 21 6.66 7.69 16.07
N LEU A 22 6.35 6.93 17.13
CA LEU A 22 6.27 7.49 18.49
C LEU A 22 7.61 8.09 18.97
N LYS A 23 8.76 7.60 18.45
CA LYS A 23 10.09 8.19 18.75
C LYS A 23 10.40 9.42 17.90
N LEU A 24 9.62 9.67 16.85
CA LEU A 24 9.70 10.84 15.98
C LEU A 24 8.67 11.91 16.40
N ASP A 25 8.24 11.90 17.66
CA ASP A 25 7.27 12.82 18.25
C ASP A 25 5.84 12.77 17.67
N TYR A 26 5.47 11.70 16.96
CA TYR A 26 4.07 11.46 16.58
C TYR A 26 3.26 11.05 17.81
N SER A 27 2.02 11.52 17.88
CA SER A 27 1.09 11.17 18.94
C SER A 27 0.55 9.74 18.80
N ALA A 28 0.04 9.20 19.92
CA ALA A 28 -0.63 7.91 19.93
C ALA A 28 -1.89 7.86 19.05
N GLU A 29 -2.55 9.02 18.87
CA GLU A 29 -3.74 9.19 18.02
C GLU A 29 -3.37 9.13 16.54
N GLU A 30 -2.32 9.84 16.12
CA GLU A 30 -1.81 9.80 14.75
C GLU A 30 -1.36 8.38 14.37
N CYS A 31 -0.80 7.64 15.34
CA CYS A 31 -0.36 6.26 15.13
C CYS A 31 -1.49 5.21 15.28
N ALA A 32 -2.72 5.60 15.60
CA ALA A 32 -3.78 4.65 15.96
C ALA A 32 -4.21 3.72 14.81
N ALA A 33 -4.05 4.19 13.56
CA ALA A 33 -4.38 3.43 12.36
C ALA A 33 -3.25 2.52 11.86
N LEU A 34 -2.05 2.62 12.45
CA LEU A 34 -0.91 1.80 12.06
C LEU A 34 -1.12 0.33 12.46
N THR A 35 -0.44 -0.56 11.74
CA THR A 35 -0.42 -2.01 12.04
C THR A 35 -0.07 -2.27 13.51
N HIS A 36 -0.67 -3.33 14.08
CA HIS A 36 -0.45 -3.67 15.48
C HIS A 36 0.98 -4.16 15.71
N GLU A 37 1.46 -4.07 16.95
CA GLU A 37 2.80 -4.54 17.29
C GLU A 37 2.97 -6.03 16.92
N GLY A 38 4.01 -6.32 16.15
CA GLY A 38 4.36 -7.68 15.73
C GLY A 38 3.86 -8.10 14.34
N GLU A 39 2.89 -7.41 13.71
CA GLU A 39 2.40 -7.79 12.37
C GLU A 39 3.51 -7.68 11.30
N ILE A 40 4.25 -6.56 11.32
CA ILE A 40 5.38 -6.33 10.42
C ILE A 40 6.47 -7.39 10.61
N ASP A 41 6.74 -7.78 11.86
CA ASP A 41 7.74 -8.79 12.18
C ASP A 41 7.29 -10.20 11.75
N ALA A 42 6.00 -10.52 11.93
CA ALA A 42 5.42 -11.77 11.49
C ALA A 42 5.49 -11.92 9.96
N VAL A 43 5.11 -10.87 9.21
CA VAL A 43 5.21 -10.86 7.74
C VAL A 43 6.66 -10.96 7.28
N ALA A 44 7.57 -10.18 7.89
CA ALA A 44 9.00 -10.25 7.58
C ALA A 44 9.57 -11.65 7.84
N ALA A 45 9.21 -12.27 8.97
CA ALA A 45 9.66 -13.63 9.32
C ALA A 45 9.11 -14.66 8.34
N ALA A 46 7.83 -14.56 7.96
CA ALA A 46 7.21 -15.46 6.98
C ALA A 46 7.93 -15.37 5.61
N LEU A 47 8.11 -14.16 5.09
CA LEU A 47 8.82 -13.94 3.81
C LEU A 47 10.27 -14.47 3.85
N LYS A 48 10.99 -14.25 4.96
CA LYS A 48 12.34 -14.80 5.15
C LYS A 48 12.34 -16.33 5.22
N SER A 49 11.34 -16.94 5.87
CA SER A 49 11.23 -18.40 5.97
C SER A 49 11.01 -19.08 4.61
N LEU A 50 10.45 -18.35 3.64
CA LEU A 50 10.30 -18.77 2.24
C LEU A 50 11.59 -18.57 1.42
N GLY A 51 12.68 -18.10 2.03
CA GLY A 51 13.99 -17.94 1.39
C GLY A 51 14.25 -16.56 0.78
N HIS A 52 13.31 -15.61 0.89
CA HIS A 52 13.46 -14.27 0.33
C HIS A 52 14.35 -13.36 1.20
N HIS A 53 14.97 -12.37 0.58
CA HIS A 53 15.61 -11.27 1.30
C HIS A 53 14.57 -10.18 1.56
N VAL A 54 14.52 -9.65 2.78
CA VAL A 54 13.52 -8.64 3.17
C VAL A 54 14.23 -7.41 3.74
N THR A 55 14.02 -6.28 3.07
CA THR A 55 14.45 -4.96 3.53
C THR A 55 13.24 -4.22 4.07
N LEU A 56 13.25 -3.87 5.37
CA LEU A 56 12.19 -3.06 5.94
C LEU A 56 12.37 -1.60 5.53
N VAL A 57 11.33 -1.01 4.95
CA VAL A 57 11.26 0.41 4.58
C VAL A 57 10.23 1.08 5.50
N PRO A 58 10.63 1.97 6.44
CA PRO A 58 9.73 2.53 7.46
C PRO A 58 8.72 3.56 6.95
N GLY A 59 7.95 3.26 5.91
CA GLY A 59 6.89 4.12 5.37
C GLY A 59 7.34 5.08 4.27
N LEU A 60 6.45 6.02 3.94
CA LEU A 60 6.57 6.90 2.77
C LEU A 60 7.87 7.73 2.71
N PRO A 61 8.35 8.38 3.78
CA PRO A 61 9.56 9.21 3.69
C PRO A 61 10.82 8.40 3.32
N PHE A 62 10.95 7.21 3.91
CA PHE A 62 12.08 6.32 3.63
C PHE A 62 11.98 5.68 2.25
N LEU A 63 10.75 5.36 1.80
CA LEU A 63 10.55 4.95 0.41
C LEU A 63 11.01 6.04 -0.54
N ALA A 64 10.62 7.30 -0.32
CA ALA A 64 11.07 8.41 -1.15
C ALA A 64 12.60 8.56 -1.16
N GLU A 65 13.27 8.38 -0.02
CA GLU A 65 14.74 8.35 0.05
C GLU A 65 15.34 7.23 -0.83
N HIS A 66 14.80 6.01 -0.75
CA HIS A 66 15.24 4.91 -1.61
C HIS A 66 15.07 5.22 -3.11
N LEU A 67 13.95 5.85 -3.48
CA LEU A 67 13.65 6.24 -4.85
C LEU A 67 14.61 7.34 -5.36
N VAL A 68 14.90 8.35 -4.53
CA VAL A 68 15.81 9.44 -4.87
C VAL A 68 17.25 8.96 -4.98
N THR A 69 17.68 8.05 -4.10
CA THR A 69 19.05 7.51 -4.08
C THR A 69 19.29 6.40 -5.10
N GLY A 70 18.24 5.85 -5.72
CA GLY A 70 18.33 4.71 -6.63
C GLY A 70 18.57 3.37 -5.92
N SER A 71 18.52 3.33 -4.59
CA SER A 71 18.79 2.10 -3.83
C SER A 71 17.68 1.05 -3.90
N PHE A 72 16.58 1.33 -4.61
CA PHE A 72 15.50 0.40 -4.92
C PHE A 72 15.81 -0.52 -6.12
N GLU A 73 16.85 -0.25 -6.92
CA GLU A 73 17.14 -0.97 -8.17
C GLU A 73 17.34 -2.49 -7.99
N ASN A 74 17.69 -2.93 -6.79
CA ASN A 74 17.86 -4.34 -6.48
C ASN A 74 16.56 -5.05 -6.03
N TRP A 75 15.48 -4.31 -5.77
CA TRP A 75 14.19 -4.84 -5.35
C TRP A 75 13.48 -5.51 -6.52
N ASP A 76 12.99 -6.72 -6.27
CA ASP A 76 12.18 -7.47 -7.22
C ASP A 76 10.67 -7.22 -7.00
N LEU A 77 10.29 -6.87 -5.77
CA LEU A 77 8.90 -6.66 -5.34
C LEU A 77 8.85 -5.76 -4.10
N ALA A 78 7.84 -4.91 -4.00
CA ALA A 78 7.48 -4.23 -2.76
C ALA A 78 6.23 -4.89 -2.13
N PHE A 79 6.39 -5.42 -0.92
CA PHE A 79 5.28 -5.85 -0.08
C PHE A 79 4.78 -4.65 0.72
N ASN A 80 3.61 -4.10 0.35
CA ASN A 80 3.10 -2.86 0.93
C ASN A 80 2.13 -3.14 2.10
N LEU A 81 2.49 -2.68 3.30
CA LEU A 81 1.62 -2.62 4.49
C LEU A 81 1.46 -1.18 5.01
N ALA A 82 1.86 -0.20 4.20
CA ALA A 82 1.86 1.19 4.63
C ALA A 82 0.45 1.75 4.74
N GLN A 83 0.20 2.50 5.82
CA GLN A 83 -1.08 3.14 6.11
C GLN A 83 -1.08 4.63 5.76
N GLY A 84 0.09 5.28 5.83
CA GLY A 84 0.22 6.73 5.67
C GLY A 84 -0.45 7.53 6.81
N PHE A 85 -0.15 8.83 6.84
CA PHE A 85 -0.65 9.73 7.90
C PHE A 85 -1.59 10.82 7.38
N ASN A 86 -1.28 11.38 6.21
CA ASN A 86 -1.85 12.65 5.77
C ASN A 86 -2.75 12.50 4.55
N GLY A 87 -3.86 13.25 4.52
CA GLY A 87 -4.76 13.34 3.37
C GLY A 87 -5.81 12.21 3.30
N PRO A 88 -6.86 12.41 2.48
CA PRO A 88 -7.99 11.48 2.41
C PRO A 88 -7.70 10.17 1.67
N ALA A 89 -6.61 10.09 0.91
CA ALA A 89 -6.17 8.90 0.16
C ALA A 89 -4.79 8.41 0.63
N ARG A 90 -4.50 8.58 1.93
CA ARG A 90 -3.17 8.34 2.52
C ARG A 90 -2.57 6.96 2.24
N GLU A 91 -3.39 5.90 2.18
CA GLU A 91 -2.91 4.53 1.89
C GLU A 91 -2.53 4.36 0.40
N ALA A 92 -2.94 5.28 -0.49
CA ALA A 92 -2.62 5.24 -1.91
C ALA A 92 -1.26 5.88 -2.24
N HIS A 93 -0.65 6.61 -1.29
CA HIS A 93 0.60 7.33 -1.55
C HIS A 93 1.78 6.40 -1.85
N VAL A 94 1.92 5.29 -1.12
CA VAL A 94 2.99 4.31 -1.36
C VAL A 94 2.81 3.59 -2.69
N PRO A 95 1.63 3.01 -3.01
CA PRO A 95 1.35 2.47 -4.35
C PRO A 95 1.65 3.48 -5.47
N ALA A 96 1.28 4.75 -5.30
CA ALA A 96 1.51 5.78 -6.32
C ALA A 96 3.00 5.96 -6.64
N LEU A 97 3.86 5.99 -5.62
CA LEU A 97 5.30 6.10 -5.84
C LEU A 97 5.89 4.82 -6.44
N LEU A 98 5.43 3.64 -6.01
CA LEU A 98 5.89 2.37 -6.56
C LEU A 98 5.51 2.23 -8.04
N GLU A 99 4.29 2.58 -8.42
CA GLU A 99 3.83 2.60 -9.82
C GLU A 99 4.59 3.60 -10.67
N ALA A 100 4.81 4.83 -10.16
CA ALA A 100 5.54 5.86 -10.87
C ALA A 100 6.98 5.43 -11.23
N TYR A 101 7.59 4.61 -10.39
CA TYR A 101 8.93 4.04 -10.60
C TYR A 101 8.91 2.63 -11.20
N SER A 102 7.74 2.14 -11.63
CA SER A 102 7.56 0.80 -12.21
C SER A 102 8.07 -0.35 -11.32
N ILE A 103 7.94 -0.19 -9.99
CA ILE A 103 8.29 -1.22 -9.01
C ILE A 103 7.06 -2.12 -8.81
N PRO A 104 7.15 -3.44 -9.09
CA PRO A 104 6.08 -4.37 -8.78
C PRO A 104 5.72 -4.32 -7.30
N HIS A 105 4.44 -4.32 -6.97
CA HIS A 105 4.00 -4.28 -5.58
C HIS A 105 2.77 -5.14 -5.32
N THR A 106 2.59 -5.53 -4.06
CA THR A 106 1.46 -6.37 -3.64
C THR A 106 0.17 -5.57 -3.48
N PHE A 107 -0.95 -6.29 -3.54
CA PHE A 107 -2.31 -5.77 -3.33
C PHE A 107 -2.80 -4.88 -4.47
N SER A 108 -3.67 -3.93 -4.16
CA SER A 108 -4.37 -3.11 -5.15
C SER A 108 -3.52 -1.94 -5.63
N ASP A 109 -3.77 -1.53 -6.87
CA ASP A 109 -3.21 -0.33 -7.48
C ASP A 109 -3.62 0.97 -6.76
N THR A 110 -2.91 2.05 -7.09
CA THR A 110 -3.12 3.40 -6.54
C THR A 110 -4.55 3.87 -6.68
N ALA A 111 -5.16 3.70 -7.87
CA ALA A 111 -6.48 4.22 -8.16
C ALA A 111 -7.55 3.53 -7.31
N THR A 112 -7.41 2.21 -7.15
CA THR A 112 -8.27 1.38 -6.30
C THR A 112 -8.11 1.75 -4.83
N MET A 113 -6.88 1.93 -4.34
CA MET A 113 -6.63 2.34 -2.96
C MET A 113 -7.19 3.74 -2.66
N ALA A 114 -7.05 4.68 -3.59
CA ALA A 114 -7.62 6.01 -3.45
C ALA A 114 -9.16 5.98 -3.45
N LEU A 115 -9.77 5.17 -4.32
CA LEU A 115 -11.22 5.02 -4.39
C LEU A 115 -11.78 4.43 -3.09
N CYS A 116 -11.19 3.33 -2.60
CA CYS A 116 -11.66 2.59 -1.43
C CYS A 116 -11.59 3.37 -0.11
N GLN A 117 -10.70 4.37 0.00
CA GLN A 117 -10.65 5.26 1.15
C GLN A 117 -11.75 6.33 1.15
N ASP A 118 -12.33 6.64 -0.01
CA ASP A 118 -13.51 7.50 -0.11
C ASP A 118 -14.81 6.66 -0.05
N LYS A 119 -15.43 6.63 1.13
CA LYS A 119 -16.69 5.90 1.35
C LYS A 119 -17.84 6.36 0.45
N LYS A 120 -17.89 7.64 0.07
CA LYS A 120 -18.95 8.17 -0.79
C LYS A 120 -18.74 7.67 -2.21
N ASN A 121 -17.54 7.83 -2.75
CA ASN A 121 -17.22 7.44 -4.12
C ASN A 121 -17.21 5.92 -4.29
N THR A 122 -16.74 5.16 -3.30
CA THR A 122 -16.84 3.69 -3.29
C THR A 122 -18.29 3.23 -3.44
N LYS A 123 -19.20 3.77 -2.62
CA LYS A 123 -20.64 3.43 -2.70
C LYS A 123 -21.24 3.83 -4.04
N ALA A 124 -20.87 4.99 -4.57
CA ALA A 124 -21.33 5.43 -5.88
C ALA A 124 -20.89 4.47 -7.00
N SER A 125 -19.63 4.05 -7.01
CA SER A 125 -19.10 3.08 -7.98
C SER A 125 -19.83 1.74 -7.93
N VAL A 126 -20.14 1.24 -6.72
CA VAL A 126 -20.92 0.02 -6.52
C VAL A 126 -22.35 0.17 -7.06
N VAL A 127 -23.02 1.27 -6.74
CA VAL A 127 -24.39 1.58 -7.20
C VAL A 127 -24.45 1.64 -8.73
N ILE A 128 -23.47 2.29 -9.35
CA ILE A 128 -23.39 2.40 -10.82
C ILE A 128 -23.09 1.04 -11.47
N GLY A 129 -22.26 0.20 -10.84
CA GLY A 129 -21.81 -1.07 -11.40
C GLY A 129 -22.73 -2.27 -11.17
N ILE A 130 -23.52 -2.30 -10.09
CA ILE A 130 -24.31 -3.47 -9.67
C ILE A 130 -25.80 -3.30 -9.93
N LEU A 131 -26.34 -2.08 -9.90
CA LEU A 131 -27.76 -1.90 -10.18
C LEU A 131 -27.98 -1.89 -11.69
N PRO A 132 -28.81 -2.79 -12.26
CA PRO A 132 -29.30 -2.58 -13.60
C PRO A 132 -29.93 -1.19 -13.64
N ARG A 133 -29.55 -0.37 -14.63
CA ARG A 133 -30.22 0.91 -14.88
C ARG A 133 -31.67 0.62 -15.26
N VAL A 134 -32.56 0.48 -14.28
CA VAL A 134 -34.00 0.43 -14.48
C VAL A 134 -34.49 1.87 -14.69
N PHE A 135 -33.98 2.53 -15.73
CA PHE A 135 -34.56 3.75 -16.26
C PHE A 135 -34.33 3.74 -17.77
N SER A 136 -35.20 3.01 -18.47
CA SER A 136 -35.60 3.39 -19.81
C SER A 136 -37.09 3.77 -19.78
N ASN A 137 -37.36 4.99 -20.25
CA ASN A 137 -38.62 5.49 -20.77
C ASN A 137 -39.84 5.62 -19.82
N GLY A 138 -39.90 6.79 -19.15
CA GLY A 138 -40.98 7.74 -19.42
C GLY A 138 -42.43 7.30 -19.19
N THR A 139 -42.73 6.49 -18.18
CA THR A 139 -44.13 6.24 -17.77
C THR A 139 -44.30 6.58 -16.29
N ARG A 140 -45.06 7.66 -16.02
CA ARG A 140 -45.62 7.97 -14.70
C ARG A 140 -46.63 6.90 -14.32
N LEU A 141 -46.50 6.36 -13.11
CA LEU A 141 -47.56 5.74 -12.30
C LEU A 141 -47.18 6.11 -10.85
N PHE A 142 -47.89 6.91 -10.06
CA PHE A 142 -49.22 7.51 -10.09
C PHE A 142 -49.11 9.01 -9.77
#